data_AF-A0A8S9KSV6-F1
#
_entry.id   AF-A0A8S9KSV6-F1
#
_cell.length_a   1.000
_cell.length_b   1.000
_cell.length_c   1.000
_cell.angle_alpha   90.00
_cell.angle_beta   90.00
_cell.angle_gamma   90.00
#
_symmetry.space_group_name_H-M   'P 1'
#
loop_
_entity.id
_entity.type
_entity.pdbx_description
1 polymer ?
#
loop_
_entity_poly.entity_id
_entity_poly.type
_entity_poly.pdbx_seq_one_letter_code
_entity_poly.pdbx_strand_id
1 'polypeptide(L)'
;AAKNKLFPSYTLTVHKNQNKGDFTNIQDAIDSLPLINLVRVVIKVHAGVYKEKVNVPPMKSFVTIEGEGAETTIVEWGDTAQTPDTKGNPMGTFNSASFAVNSPFFVAKNITFKNTTPVPLPGAVGKQAVALRVSADNAAFFGCKMLGAQDTLYDHSGRHYYKDCYIEGSVDFIFGNALSLYEVNILI
;
A
#
# COMPACT_ATOMS: atom_id res chain seq x y z
N ALA A 1 -6.80 29.44 14.12
CA ALA A 1 -6.35 28.06 13.84
C ALA A 1 -6.04 27.94 12.35
N ALA A 2 -4.77 27.81 11.97
CA ALA A 2 -4.40 27.54 10.59
C ALA A 2 -4.86 26.11 10.25
N LYS A 3 -5.92 25.99 9.46
CA LYS A 3 -6.33 24.71 8.90
C LYS A 3 -5.34 24.39 7.80
N ASN A 4 -4.32 23.57 8.10
CA ASN A 4 -3.45 22.93 7.11
C ASN A 4 -4.28 21.97 6.24
N LYS A 5 -5.25 22.52 5.49
CA LYS A 5 -5.90 21.82 4.41
C LYS A 5 -4.88 21.76 3.30
N LEU A 6 -4.25 20.61 3.14
CA LEU A 6 -3.63 20.22 1.88
C LEU A 6 -4.74 20.32 0.83
N PHE A 7 -4.76 21.41 0.06
CA PHE A 7 -5.56 21.46 -1.14
C PHE A 7 -4.83 20.58 -2.16
N PRO A 8 -5.37 19.40 -2.52
CA PRO A 8 -4.82 18.72 -3.68
C PRO A 8 -4.98 19.65 -4.89
N SER A 9 -4.00 19.64 -5.80
CA SER A 9 -4.17 20.38 -7.05
C SER A 9 -5.35 19.82 -7.85
N TYR A 10 -5.70 18.53 -7.66
CA TYR A 10 -6.96 17.92 -8.09
C TYR A 10 -7.19 16.55 -7.42
N THR A 11 -8.44 16.08 -7.47
CA THR A 11 -8.87 14.78 -6.92
C THR A 11 -9.27 13.84 -8.05
N LEU A 12 -8.92 12.56 -7.93
CA LEU A 12 -9.44 11.47 -8.75
C LEU A 12 -10.30 10.55 -7.88
N THR A 13 -11.33 9.97 -8.46
CA THR A 13 -12.27 9.07 -7.79
C THR A 13 -12.14 7.67 -8.36
N VAL A 14 -11.82 6.70 -7.52
CA VAL A 14 -11.85 5.27 -7.85
C VAL A 14 -13.12 4.68 -7.25
N HIS A 15 -13.93 4.06 -8.08
CA HIS A 15 -15.19 3.43 -7.68
C HIS A 15 -15.45 2.18 -8.52
N LYS A 16 -15.83 1.05 -7.90
CA LYS A 16 -16.05 -0.23 -8.61
C LYS A 16 -17.12 -0.17 -9.72
N ASN A 17 -18.14 0.67 -9.55
CA ASN A 17 -19.07 1.03 -10.61
C ASN A 17 -18.47 2.10 -11.52
N GLN A 18 -18.24 1.74 -12.78
CA GLN A 18 -17.63 2.56 -13.84
C GLN A 18 -18.34 3.91 -14.07
N ASN A 19 -19.63 4.02 -13.73
CA ASN A 19 -20.41 5.26 -13.93
C ASN A 19 -20.38 6.20 -12.71
N LYS A 20 -19.60 5.87 -11.65
CA LYS A 20 -19.58 6.61 -10.38
C LYS A 20 -18.19 7.14 -9.98
N GLY A 21 -17.16 6.88 -10.78
CA GLY A 21 -15.80 7.36 -10.55
C GLY A 21 -15.07 7.58 -11.86
N ASP A 22 -13.90 8.20 -11.79
CA ASP A 22 -13.00 8.41 -12.93
C ASP A 22 -12.36 7.08 -13.35
N PHE A 23 -12.14 6.17 -12.40
CA PHE A 23 -11.53 4.86 -12.60
C PHE A 23 -12.24 3.76 -11.79
N THR A 24 -12.08 2.51 -12.23
CA THR A 24 -12.54 1.32 -11.48
C THR A 24 -11.44 0.67 -10.65
N ASN A 25 -10.17 0.94 -10.98
CA ASN A 25 -8.99 0.39 -10.32
C ASN A 25 -8.09 1.51 -9.80
N ILE A 26 -7.31 1.24 -8.76
CA ILE A 26 -6.37 2.16 -8.14
C ILE A 26 -5.15 2.36 -9.05
N GLN A 27 -4.65 1.28 -9.68
CA GLN A 27 -3.49 1.36 -10.57
C GLN A 27 -3.76 2.28 -11.78
N ASP A 28 -4.94 2.17 -12.41
CA ASP A 28 -5.31 3.01 -13.55
C ASP A 28 -5.30 4.51 -13.18
N ALA A 29 -5.77 4.86 -11.98
CA ALA A 29 -5.74 6.22 -11.47
C ALA A 29 -4.30 6.73 -11.29
N ILE A 30 -3.40 5.90 -10.76
CA ILE A 30 -1.97 6.22 -10.63
C ILE A 30 -1.31 6.38 -12.01
N ASP A 31 -1.65 5.52 -12.96
CA ASP A 31 -1.07 5.51 -14.30
C ASP A 31 -1.52 6.71 -15.12
N SER A 32 -2.74 7.23 -14.88
CA SER A 32 -3.25 8.45 -15.52
C SER A 32 -2.46 9.73 -15.19
N LEU A 33 -1.70 9.73 -14.08
CA LEU A 33 -0.91 10.89 -13.68
C LEU A 33 0.26 11.13 -14.66
N PRO A 34 0.73 12.37 -14.83
CA PRO A 34 1.91 12.64 -15.65
C PRO A 34 3.12 11.84 -15.15
N LEU A 35 4.05 11.52 -16.07
CA LEU A 35 5.26 10.76 -15.74
C LEU A 35 6.00 11.35 -14.53
N ILE A 36 6.11 12.67 -14.49
CA ILE A 36 6.65 13.44 -13.37
C ILE A 36 5.48 14.18 -12.71
N ASN A 37 5.13 13.79 -11.49
CA ASN A 37 4.13 14.49 -10.70
C ASN A 37 4.79 15.42 -9.67
N LEU A 38 4.45 16.70 -9.73
CA LEU A 38 5.02 17.74 -8.87
C LEU A 38 4.00 18.32 -7.87
N VAL A 39 2.75 17.85 -7.93
CA VAL A 39 1.64 18.41 -7.15
C VAL A 39 0.91 17.32 -6.38
N ARG A 40 0.29 17.69 -5.25
CA ARG A 40 -0.51 16.76 -4.45
C ARG A 40 -1.75 16.31 -5.23
N VAL A 41 -1.87 15.01 -5.49
CA VAL A 41 -3.07 14.40 -6.07
C VAL A 41 -3.70 13.48 -5.02
N VAL A 42 -4.99 13.67 -4.76
CA VAL A 42 -5.75 12.80 -3.85
C VAL A 42 -6.59 11.84 -4.71
N ILE A 43 -6.31 10.56 -4.58
CA ILE A 43 -7.09 9.47 -5.18
C ILE A 43 -8.02 8.95 -4.08
N LYS A 44 -9.31 9.30 -4.19
CA LYS A 44 -10.35 8.83 -3.29
C LYS A 44 -10.82 7.46 -3.75
N VAL A 45 -10.72 6.46 -2.88
CA VAL A 45 -11.07 5.08 -3.18
C VAL A 45 -12.33 4.70 -2.41
N HIS A 46 -13.45 4.60 -3.12
CA HIS A 46 -14.73 4.22 -2.53
C HIS A 46 -14.70 2.81 -1.96
N ALA A 47 -15.61 2.53 -1.02
CA ALA A 47 -15.76 1.23 -0.38
C ALA A 47 -15.85 0.10 -1.42
N GLY A 48 -15.10 -0.97 -1.15
CA GLY A 48 -14.98 -2.12 -2.01
C GLY A 48 -13.69 -2.88 -1.79
N VAL A 49 -13.69 -4.13 -2.26
CA VAL A 49 -12.48 -4.94 -2.39
C VAL A 49 -11.95 -4.81 -3.81
N TYR A 50 -10.71 -4.31 -3.92
CA TYR A 50 -9.94 -4.09 -5.13
C TYR A 50 -8.87 -5.18 -5.22
N LYS A 51 -9.11 -6.18 -6.07
CA LYS A 51 -8.20 -7.30 -6.30
C LYS A 51 -7.21 -6.94 -7.41
N GLU A 52 -6.19 -6.20 -7.04
CA GLU A 52 -5.19 -5.68 -7.96
C GLU A 52 -3.84 -5.55 -7.25
N LYS A 53 -2.76 -5.65 -8.04
CA LYS A 53 -1.41 -5.35 -7.58
C LYS A 53 -1.09 -3.92 -7.94
N VAL A 54 -0.75 -3.10 -6.96
CA VAL A 54 -0.54 -1.66 -7.14
C VAL A 54 0.92 -1.28 -6.95
N ASN A 55 1.43 -0.45 -7.85
CA ASN A 55 2.77 0.12 -7.80
C ASN A 55 2.70 1.63 -8.02
N VAL A 56 3.14 2.41 -7.04
CA VAL A 56 3.36 3.85 -7.16
C VAL A 56 4.80 4.09 -7.63
N PRO A 57 5.03 4.48 -8.89
CA PRO A 57 6.37 4.63 -9.46
C PRO A 57 7.14 5.80 -8.83
N PRO A 58 8.49 5.78 -8.83
CA PRO A 58 9.30 6.80 -8.16
C PRO A 58 9.01 8.25 -8.54
N MET A 59 8.68 8.51 -9.81
CA MET A 59 8.42 9.86 -10.33
C MET A 59 6.98 10.37 -10.08
N LYS A 60 6.11 9.57 -9.45
CA LYS A 60 4.73 9.96 -9.09
C LYS A 60 4.64 10.50 -7.65
N SER A 61 5.47 11.50 -7.32
CA SER A 61 5.57 12.07 -5.96
C SER A 61 4.24 12.69 -5.51
N PHE A 62 4.07 12.91 -4.20
CA PHE A 62 2.90 13.61 -3.63
C PHE A 62 1.53 12.95 -3.93
N VAL A 63 1.49 11.64 -4.16
CA VAL A 63 0.22 10.90 -4.25
C VAL A 63 -0.37 10.69 -2.85
N THR A 64 -1.68 10.85 -2.73
CA THR A 64 -2.44 10.49 -1.54
C THR A 64 -3.54 9.50 -1.90
N ILE A 65 -3.57 8.35 -1.25
CA ILE A 65 -4.66 7.38 -1.34
C ILE A 65 -5.56 7.56 -0.12
N GLU A 66 -6.84 7.83 -0.33
CA GLU A 66 -7.82 8.04 0.74
C GLU A 66 -9.01 7.11 0.55
N GLY A 67 -9.13 6.09 1.40
CA GLY A 67 -10.30 5.22 1.43
C GLY A 67 -11.49 5.82 2.18
N GLU A 68 -12.68 5.25 1.99
CA GLU A 68 -13.90 5.60 2.75
C GLU A 68 -13.91 5.02 4.17
N GLY A 69 -12.97 4.13 4.48
CA GLY A 69 -12.84 3.48 5.77
C GLY A 69 -11.96 2.24 5.65
N ALA A 70 -11.08 2.00 6.62
CA ALA A 70 -10.15 0.88 6.52
C ALA A 70 -10.87 -0.48 6.54
N GLU A 71 -12.03 -0.58 7.18
CA GLU A 71 -12.84 -1.81 7.18
C GLU A 71 -13.55 -2.07 5.84
N THR A 72 -13.75 -1.03 5.03
CA THR A 72 -14.63 -1.08 3.85
C THR A 72 -13.89 -0.87 2.54
N THR A 73 -12.73 -0.23 2.54
CA THR A 73 -11.86 -0.04 1.38
C THR A 73 -10.61 -0.92 1.53
N ILE A 74 -10.52 -1.97 0.72
CA ILE A 74 -9.47 -3.00 0.81
C ILE A 74 -8.83 -3.16 -0.56
N VAL A 75 -7.51 -2.99 -0.64
CA VAL A 75 -6.70 -3.43 -1.77
C VAL A 75 -5.98 -4.73 -1.40
N GLU A 76 -6.16 -5.76 -2.21
CA GLU A 76 -5.62 -7.09 -1.91
C GLU A 76 -5.01 -7.80 -3.12
N TRP A 77 -3.92 -8.52 -2.87
CA TRP A 77 -3.30 -9.44 -3.81
C TRP A 77 -2.83 -10.72 -3.09
N GLY A 78 -2.20 -11.66 -3.79
CA GLY A 78 -1.86 -12.99 -3.25
C GLY A 78 -0.52 -13.56 -3.70
N ASP A 79 0.44 -12.69 -4.03
CA ASP A 79 1.78 -13.15 -4.39
C ASP A 79 2.60 -13.53 -3.15
N THR A 80 3.45 -14.53 -3.33
CA THR A 80 4.50 -14.92 -2.38
C THR A 80 5.86 -14.74 -3.03
N ALA A 81 6.95 -14.79 -2.26
CA ALA A 81 8.31 -14.78 -2.80
C ALA A 81 8.57 -15.90 -3.81
N GLN A 82 7.85 -17.01 -3.71
CA GLN A 82 7.94 -18.14 -4.65
C GLN A 82 7.04 -18.01 -5.88
N THR A 83 6.11 -17.04 -5.91
CA THR A 83 5.29 -16.83 -7.10
C THR A 83 6.20 -16.56 -8.31
N PRO A 84 5.99 -17.23 -9.46
CA PRO A 84 6.83 -17.02 -10.64
C PRO A 84 6.71 -15.60 -11.18
N ASP A 85 7.84 -15.01 -11.56
CA ASP A 85 7.92 -13.80 -12.36
C ASP A 85 7.63 -14.10 -13.85
N THR A 86 7.73 -13.08 -14.71
CA THR A 86 7.49 -13.22 -16.16
C THR A 86 8.46 -14.14 -16.88
N LYS A 87 9.58 -14.50 -16.24
CA LYS A 87 10.60 -15.43 -16.75
C LYS A 87 10.50 -16.81 -16.10
N GLY A 88 9.52 -17.02 -15.22
CA GLY A 88 9.31 -18.28 -14.49
C GLY A 88 10.18 -18.45 -13.24
N ASN A 89 10.95 -17.44 -12.84
CA ASN A 89 11.79 -17.51 -11.63
C ASN A 89 10.98 -17.04 -10.40
N PRO A 90 11.32 -17.49 -9.17
CA PRO A 90 10.74 -16.90 -7.96
C PRO A 90 10.91 -15.38 -7.94
N MET A 91 9.80 -14.64 -7.83
CA MET A 91 9.85 -13.17 -7.87
C MET A 91 10.56 -12.54 -6.67
N GLY A 92 10.67 -13.30 -5.57
CA GLY A 92 11.27 -12.87 -4.31
C GLY A 92 10.36 -11.97 -3.48
N THR A 93 10.70 -11.82 -2.20
CA THR A 93 9.91 -11.05 -1.22
C THR A 93 9.60 -9.63 -1.69
N PHE A 94 10.59 -8.94 -2.25
CA PHE A 94 10.45 -7.55 -2.69
C PHE A 94 9.31 -7.34 -3.70
N ASN A 95 9.15 -8.28 -4.64
CA ASN A 95 8.14 -8.22 -5.68
C ASN A 95 6.81 -8.84 -5.26
N SER A 96 6.72 -9.52 -4.11
CA SER A 96 5.46 -10.10 -3.60
C SER A 96 4.45 -9.06 -3.09
N ALA A 97 4.85 -7.79 -2.96
CA ALA A 97 4.02 -6.73 -2.42
C ALA A 97 2.70 -6.56 -3.18
N SER A 98 1.58 -6.61 -2.44
CA SER A 98 0.24 -6.30 -2.98
C SER A 98 0.14 -4.81 -3.33
N PHE A 99 0.74 -3.95 -2.50
CA PHE A 99 0.87 -2.52 -2.75
C PHE A 99 2.33 -2.08 -2.54
N ALA A 100 2.95 -1.49 -3.56
CA ALA A 100 4.32 -1.01 -3.54
C ALA A 100 4.39 0.51 -3.70
N VAL A 101 4.93 1.20 -2.70
CA VAL A 101 5.19 2.64 -2.72
C VAL A 101 6.67 2.85 -3.00
N ASN A 102 7.01 3.51 -4.10
CA ASN A 102 8.41 3.87 -4.42
C ASN A 102 8.61 5.38 -4.55
N SER A 103 7.62 6.19 -4.17
CA SER A 103 7.57 7.62 -4.47
C SER A 103 7.48 8.47 -3.21
N PRO A 104 8.28 9.55 -3.10
CA PRO A 104 8.35 10.34 -1.87
C PRO A 104 7.08 11.15 -1.62
N PHE A 105 6.89 11.54 -0.35
CA PHE A 105 5.75 12.32 0.14
C PHE A 105 4.38 11.63 -0.04
N PHE A 106 4.40 10.30 -0.20
CA PHE A 106 3.20 9.48 -0.29
C PHE A 106 2.40 9.54 1.02
N VAL A 107 1.07 9.56 0.90
CA VAL A 107 0.18 9.48 2.05
C VAL A 107 -0.89 8.42 1.79
N ALA A 108 -1.19 7.59 2.79
CA ALA A 108 -2.38 6.75 2.78
C ALA A 108 -3.28 7.05 3.98
N LYS A 109 -4.59 7.01 3.77
CA LYS A 109 -5.60 7.21 4.81
C LYS A 109 -6.73 6.20 4.68
N ASN A 110 -7.19 5.67 5.81
CA ASN A 110 -8.45 4.93 5.93
C ASN A 110 -8.63 3.82 4.87
N ILE A 111 -7.57 3.06 4.60
CA ILE A 111 -7.55 1.97 3.61
C ILE A 111 -6.77 0.78 4.17
N THR A 112 -7.20 -0.42 3.80
CA THR A 112 -6.50 -1.67 4.11
C THR A 112 -5.66 -2.15 2.95
N PHE A 113 -4.40 -2.45 3.23
CA PHE A 113 -3.48 -3.18 2.35
C PHE A 113 -3.41 -4.63 2.83
N LYS A 114 -3.67 -5.58 1.95
CA LYS A 114 -3.75 -7.00 2.33
C LYS A 114 -3.01 -7.90 1.36
N ASN A 115 -2.20 -8.81 1.90
CA ASN A 115 -1.82 -10.02 1.19
C ASN A 115 -2.70 -11.17 1.66
N THR A 116 -3.32 -11.87 0.71
CA THR A 116 -4.29 -12.95 0.97
C THR A 116 -3.66 -14.31 1.24
N THR A 117 -2.33 -14.41 1.14
CA THR A 117 -1.58 -15.64 1.45
C THR A 117 -1.78 -16.01 2.92
N PRO A 118 -2.21 -17.25 3.24
CA PRO A 118 -2.41 -17.69 4.62
C PRO A 118 -1.08 -17.90 5.35
N VAL A 119 -1.18 -18.04 6.67
CA VAL A 119 -0.02 -18.40 7.51
C VAL A 119 0.62 -19.69 6.99
N PRO A 120 1.93 -19.67 6.67
CA PRO A 120 2.60 -20.86 6.15
C PRO A 120 2.76 -21.94 7.23
N LEU A 121 2.82 -23.20 6.79
CA LEU A 121 3.20 -24.30 7.66
C LEU A 121 4.65 -24.14 8.17
N PRO A 122 4.98 -24.59 9.39
CA PRO A 122 6.35 -24.59 9.88
C PRO A 122 7.33 -25.25 8.89
N GLY A 123 8.44 -24.55 8.61
CA GLY A 123 9.47 -25.03 7.67
C GLY A 123 9.17 -24.79 6.19
N ALA A 124 8.06 -24.14 5.83
CA ALA A 124 7.79 -23.78 4.45
C ALA A 124 8.79 -22.74 3.93
N VAL A 125 9.25 -22.91 2.70
CA VAL A 125 10.23 -22.04 2.05
C VAL A 125 9.51 -21.13 1.03
N GLY A 126 9.93 -19.87 0.95
CA GLY A 126 9.45 -18.93 -0.08
C GLY A 126 8.03 -18.42 0.14
N LYS A 127 7.51 -18.50 1.38
CA LYS A 127 6.13 -18.10 1.73
C LYS A 127 6.00 -16.67 2.24
N GLN A 128 7.07 -15.89 2.20
CA GLN A 128 7.03 -14.45 2.45
C GLN A 128 6.01 -13.79 1.50
N ALA A 129 5.11 -12.97 2.03
CA ALA A 129 3.96 -12.47 1.29
C ALA A 129 3.60 -11.05 1.75
N VAL A 130 4.16 -10.06 1.05
CA VAL A 130 4.09 -8.66 1.47
C VAL A 130 2.72 -8.05 1.14
N ALA A 131 2.09 -7.42 2.13
CA ALA A 131 0.87 -6.64 1.95
C ALA A 131 1.19 -5.23 1.46
N LEU A 132 2.13 -4.56 2.15
CA LEU A 132 2.58 -3.21 1.81
C LEU A 132 4.11 -3.16 1.82
N ARG A 133 4.71 -2.64 0.74
CA ARG A 133 6.13 -2.27 0.69
C ARG A 133 6.28 -0.77 0.54
N VAL A 134 7.15 -0.16 1.35
CA VAL A 134 7.43 1.28 1.30
C VAL A 134 8.93 1.53 1.11
N SER A 135 9.28 2.00 -0.08
CA SER A 135 10.64 2.41 -0.50
C SER A 135 10.62 3.91 -0.86
N ALA A 136 10.32 4.78 0.09
CA ALA A 136 10.02 6.18 -0.20
C ALA A 136 10.39 7.11 0.95
N ASP A 137 10.88 8.31 0.66
CA ASP A 137 11.15 9.27 1.71
C ASP A 137 9.90 10.10 2.07
N ASN A 138 9.69 10.37 3.36
CA ASN A 138 8.57 11.12 3.92
C ASN A 138 7.19 10.52 3.61
N ALA A 139 7.03 9.20 3.74
CA ALA A 139 5.72 8.56 3.61
C ALA A 139 4.94 8.60 4.93
N ALA A 140 3.62 8.75 4.88
CA ALA A 140 2.78 8.75 6.08
C ALA A 140 1.48 7.97 5.90
N PHE A 141 1.07 7.27 6.96
CA PHE A 141 -0.08 6.37 6.97
C PHE A 141 -0.96 6.70 8.17
N PHE A 142 -2.26 6.91 7.95
CA PHE A 142 -3.21 7.32 8.99
C PHE A 142 -4.47 6.44 8.96
N GLY A 143 -4.76 5.74 10.06
CA GLY A 143 -5.96 4.90 10.12
C GLY A 143 -5.95 3.77 9.10
N CYS A 144 -4.78 3.30 8.67
CA CYS A 144 -4.63 2.23 7.70
C CYS A 144 -4.54 0.86 8.38
N LYS A 145 -4.85 -0.20 7.63
CA LYS A 145 -4.52 -1.57 8.05
C LYS A 145 -3.53 -2.22 7.11
N MET A 146 -2.63 -3.02 7.67
CA MET A 146 -1.71 -3.87 6.94
C MET A 146 -1.96 -5.30 7.40
N LEU A 147 -2.54 -6.13 6.55
CA LEU A 147 -3.00 -7.48 6.88
C LEU A 147 -2.23 -8.51 6.06
N GLY A 148 -1.64 -9.49 6.72
CA GLY A 148 -0.91 -10.56 6.07
C GLY A 148 -0.51 -11.66 7.04
N ALA A 149 0.48 -12.44 6.64
CA ALA A 149 1.06 -13.48 7.49
C ALA A 149 2.56 -13.24 7.65
N GLN A 150 3.40 -13.94 6.88
CA GLN A 150 4.84 -13.73 6.89
C GLN A 150 5.19 -12.50 6.04
N ASP A 151 6.05 -11.62 6.56
CA ASP A 151 6.56 -10.43 5.87
C ASP A 151 5.46 -9.38 5.50
N THR A 152 4.44 -9.19 6.35
CA THR A 152 3.27 -8.31 6.06
C THR A 152 3.66 -6.88 5.61
N LEU A 153 4.44 -6.16 6.41
CA LEU A 153 4.88 -4.79 6.15
C LEU A 153 6.38 -4.77 5.87
N TYR A 154 6.73 -4.59 4.60
CA TYR A 154 8.10 -4.37 4.15
C TYR A 154 8.40 -2.85 4.21
N ASP A 155 8.82 -2.39 5.37
CA ASP A 155 9.24 -1.03 5.67
C ASP A 155 10.66 -0.75 5.16
N HIS A 156 10.83 -0.81 3.83
CA HIS A 156 12.10 -1.05 3.17
C HIS A 156 13.15 0.03 3.41
N SER A 157 12.85 1.28 3.04
CA SER A 157 13.82 2.38 3.14
C SER A 157 13.14 3.74 3.05
N GLY A 158 13.72 4.73 3.72
CA GLY A 158 13.20 6.10 3.81
C GLY A 158 12.82 6.48 5.23
N ARG A 159 12.01 7.54 5.35
CA ARG A 159 11.45 8.01 6.62
C ARG A 159 9.95 7.86 6.58
N HIS A 160 9.39 7.07 7.48
CA HIS A 160 7.96 6.80 7.48
C HIS A 160 7.32 7.10 8.83
N TYR A 161 6.03 7.42 8.78
CA TYR A 161 5.23 7.64 9.96
C TYR A 161 3.90 6.90 9.84
N TYR A 162 3.61 6.08 10.84
CA TYR A 162 2.39 5.29 10.92
C TYR A 162 1.62 5.73 12.16
N LYS A 163 0.39 6.22 12.00
CA LYS A 163 -0.44 6.72 13.09
C LYS A 163 -1.84 6.13 13.03
N ASP A 164 -2.32 5.65 14.17
CA ASP A 164 -3.65 5.04 14.32
C ASP A 164 -3.85 3.85 13.35
N CYS A 165 -2.75 3.22 12.94
CA CYS A 165 -2.77 2.07 12.05
C CYS A 165 -2.90 0.76 12.83
N TYR A 166 -3.31 -0.29 12.12
CA TYR A 166 -3.33 -1.66 12.63
C TYR A 166 -2.48 -2.57 11.74
N ILE A 167 -1.60 -3.36 12.33
CA ILE A 167 -0.70 -4.26 11.59
C ILE A 167 -0.88 -5.68 12.14
N GLU A 168 -1.14 -6.64 11.25
CA GLU A 168 -1.36 -8.05 11.56
C GLU A 168 -0.43 -8.95 10.75
N GLY A 169 0.21 -9.91 11.40
CA GLY A 169 0.99 -10.94 10.73
C GLY A 169 1.54 -11.98 11.70
N SER A 170 2.50 -12.78 11.23
CA SER A 170 3.14 -13.86 12.00
C SER A 170 4.65 -13.68 12.07
N VAL A 171 5.40 -14.23 11.11
CA VAL A 171 6.87 -14.17 11.06
C VAL A 171 7.33 -12.89 10.36
N ASP A 172 8.26 -12.16 10.98
CA ASP A 172 8.90 -10.95 10.43
C ASP A 172 7.91 -9.94 9.82
N PHE A 173 6.72 -9.82 10.44
CA PHE A 173 5.59 -9.11 9.85
C PHE A 173 5.77 -7.59 9.74
N ILE A 174 6.77 -7.02 10.43
CA ILE A 174 7.30 -5.67 10.18
C ILE A 174 8.82 -5.81 10.04
N PHE A 175 9.36 -5.46 8.87
CA PHE A 175 10.78 -5.62 8.58
C PHE A 175 11.28 -4.63 7.52
N GLY A 176 12.59 -4.40 7.47
CA GLY A 176 13.23 -3.49 6.53
C GLY A 176 14.31 -2.63 7.17
N ASN A 177 14.67 -1.51 6.53
CA ASN A 177 15.76 -0.62 6.95
C ASN A 177 15.35 0.86 6.95
N ALA A 178 14.05 1.16 7.01
CA ALA A 178 13.55 2.52 7.11
C ALA A 178 13.71 3.09 8.53
N LEU A 179 13.78 4.43 8.62
CA LEU A 179 13.70 5.18 9.86
C LEU A 179 12.25 5.55 10.13
N SER A 180 11.56 4.75 10.93
CA SER A 180 10.11 4.84 11.09
C SER A 180 9.66 5.07 12.51
N LEU A 181 8.61 5.88 12.66
CA LEU A 181 7.88 6.05 13.91
C LEU A 181 6.51 5.35 13.78
N TYR A 182 6.21 4.48 14.75
CA TYR A 182 4.97 3.72 14.82
C TYR A 182 4.16 4.13 16.05
N GLU A 183 2.99 4.69 15.81
CA GLU A 183 1.91 4.89 16.78
C GLU A 183 0.73 4.02 16.35
N VAL A 184 0.86 2.71 16.54
CA VAL A 184 0.02 1.69 15.90
C VAL A 184 -0.46 0.63 16.91
N ASN A 185 -1.53 -0.07 16.55
CA ASN A 185 -1.96 -1.30 17.21
C ASN A 185 -1.41 -2.50 16.44
N ILE A 186 -1.00 -3.56 17.15
CA ILE A 186 -0.35 -4.75 16.57
C ILE A 186 -1.09 -6.02 17.02
N LEU A 187 -1.30 -6.96 16.09
CA LEU A 187 -1.70 -8.33 16.37
C LEU A 187 -0.68 -9.31 15.77
N ILE A 188 -0.33 -10.34 16.55
CA ILE A 188 0.61 -11.42 16.21
C ILE A 188 -0.16 -12.75 16.23
#